data_AF-A0A147BBF3-F1
#
_entry.id   AF-A0A147BBF3-F1
#
_cell.length_a   1.000
_cell.length_b   1.000
_cell.length_c   1.000
_cell.angle_alpha   90.00
_cell.angle_beta   90.00
_cell.angle_gamma   90.00
#
_symmetry.space_group_name_H-M   'P 1'
#
loop_
_entity.id
_entity.type
_entity.pdbx_description
1 polymer ?
#
loop_
_entity_poly.entity_id
_entity_poly.type
_entity_poly.pdbx_seq_one_letter_code
_entity_poly.pdbx_strand_id
1 'polypeptide(L)'
;VVLRTHIRNLPQGDCKFTGPSVYRNAAHRYQASIVDALNYVQDQKSKFYEITLLVSFTLAVFWGKPLPNSSDRNFHVGDDCLFMEANNMSSLCSTHRIYTGSLVPDMHVMMYYNVSLGYIDTYDNDLTIIWKMCSAFMQYQTLNFGVALFHLEYEDGGKSCLKTGLKQFAGYYRLKAVSIYLKNLFREYDFLIKDITC
;
A
#
# COMPACT_ATOMS: atom_id res chain seq x y z
N VAL A 1 -14.49 -2.24 -13.26
CA VAL A 1 -14.11 -0.87 -12.85
C VAL A 1 -12.85 -0.97 -12.00
N VAL A 2 -11.84 -0.15 -12.28
CA VAL A 2 -10.60 -0.11 -11.50
C VAL A 2 -10.69 1.03 -10.51
N LEU A 3 -10.84 0.73 -9.23
CA LEU A 3 -10.78 1.74 -8.18
C LEU A 3 -9.30 2.09 -7.96
N ARG A 4 -8.90 3.20 -8.57
CA ARG A 4 -7.50 3.64 -8.64
C ARG A 4 -7.25 4.72 -7.60
N THR A 5 -6.38 4.46 -6.63
CA THR A 5 -5.86 5.47 -5.67
C THR A 5 -4.59 6.14 -6.19
N HIS A 6 -4.24 5.95 -7.47
CA HIS A 6 -2.99 6.46 -7.99
C HIS A 6 -2.92 7.97 -8.08
N ILE A 7 -1.74 8.41 -7.70
CA ILE A 7 -1.18 9.70 -8.04
C ILE A 7 -0.39 9.52 -9.35
N ARG A 8 -0.74 10.28 -10.40
CA ARG A 8 0.09 10.49 -11.60
C ARG A 8 0.56 11.94 -11.56
N ASN A 9 1.85 12.16 -11.86
CA ASN A 9 2.53 13.46 -11.83
C ASN A 9 2.33 14.20 -10.50
N LEU A 10 3.08 13.79 -9.47
CA LEU A 10 3.20 14.59 -8.26
C LEU A 10 3.88 15.91 -8.65
N PRO A 11 3.21 17.07 -8.54
CA PRO A 11 3.86 18.35 -8.77
C PRO A 11 5.03 18.51 -7.79
N GLN A 12 6.13 19.09 -8.27
CA GLN A 12 7.23 19.50 -7.41
C GLN A 12 6.79 20.76 -6.66
N GLY A 13 6.81 20.71 -5.32
CA GLY A 13 6.29 21.76 -4.44
C GLY A 13 4.85 21.52 -3.96
N ASP A 14 4.60 21.85 -2.69
CA ASP A 14 3.32 21.70 -1.97
C ASP A 14 2.69 20.31 -2.07
N CYS A 15 3.47 19.26 -1.81
CA CYS A 15 2.90 17.92 -1.67
C CYS A 15 2.43 17.64 -0.25
N LYS A 16 1.40 16.80 -0.15
CA LYS A 16 0.96 16.20 1.12
C LYS A 16 1.34 14.74 1.11
N PHE A 17 2.01 14.29 2.17
CA PHE A 17 2.31 12.88 2.32
C PHE A 17 1.01 12.12 2.62
N THR A 18 0.56 11.30 1.68
CA THR A 18 -0.68 10.53 1.80
C THR A 18 -0.45 9.12 1.28
N GLY A 19 -1.33 8.20 1.68
CA GLY A 19 -1.34 6.83 1.19
C GLY A 19 -2.77 6.30 1.12
N PRO A 20 -2.96 5.08 0.62
CA PRO A 20 -4.26 4.43 0.64
C PRO A 20 -4.70 4.21 2.09
N SER A 21 -5.84 4.78 2.48
CA SER A 21 -6.46 4.46 3.75
C SER A 21 -7.31 3.21 3.61
N VAL A 22 -7.17 2.31 4.58
CA VAL A 22 -7.93 1.06 4.68
C VAL A 22 -8.92 1.07 5.84
N TYR A 23 -9.19 2.25 6.39
CA TYR A 23 -10.20 2.46 7.42
C TYR A 23 -11.34 3.32 6.91
N ARG A 24 -12.48 3.23 7.60
CA ARG A 24 -13.69 4.00 7.32
C ARG A 24 -13.51 5.49 7.52
N ASN A 25 -12.68 5.87 8.48
CA ASN A 25 -12.32 7.26 8.73
C ASN A 25 -10.85 7.42 8.37
N ALA A 26 -10.60 8.04 7.22
CA ALA A 26 -9.25 8.49 6.88
C ALA A 26 -8.72 9.40 7.98
N ALA A 27 -7.49 9.13 8.45
CA ALA A 27 -6.81 9.99 9.42
C ALA A 27 -6.56 11.40 8.87
N HIS A 28 -6.55 11.56 7.54
CA HIS A 28 -6.43 12.85 6.89
C HIS A 28 -7.37 12.99 5.68
N ARG A 29 -7.96 14.17 5.48
CA ARG A 29 -8.93 14.48 4.40
C ARG A 29 -8.43 14.28 2.97
N TYR A 30 -7.12 14.10 2.79
CA TYR A 30 -6.47 13.91 1.47
C TYR A 30 -6.10 12.45 1.21
N GLN A 31 -6.30 11.54 2.17
CA GLN A 31 -6.09 10.12 1.93
C GLN A 31 -7.22 9.57 1.06
N ALA A 32 -6.86 8.75 0.08
CA ALA A 32 -7.85 8.01 -0.68
C ALA A 32 -8.34 6.81 0.16
N SER A 33 -9.62 6.84 0.56
CA SER A 33 -10.24 5.78 1.34
C SER A 33 -10.73 4.64 0.45
N ILE A 34 -10.06 3.49 0.54
CA ILE A 34 -10.50 2.27 -0.14
C ILE A 34 -11.84 1.80 0.43
N VAL A 35 -12.06 2.01 1.74
CA VAL A 35 -13.30 1.67 2.43
C VAL A 35 -14.47 2.50 1.91
N ASP A 36 -14.29 3.81 1.71
CA ASP A 36 -15.37 4.64 1.15
C ASP A 36 -15.69 4.28 -0.29
N ALA A 37 -14.67 3.97 -1.08
CA ALA A 37 -14.86 3.49 -2.46
C ALA A 37 -15.63 2.17 -2.50
N LEU A 38 -15.33 1.22 -1.61
CA LEU A 38 -16.01 -0.07 -1.52
C LEU A 38 -17.44 0.06 -0.94
N ASN A 39 -17.65 0.92 0.06
CA ASN A 39 -18.99 1.25 0.56
C ASN A 39 -19.86 1.82 -0.55
N TYR A 40 -19.33 2.78 -1.33
CA TYR A 40 -20.06 3.34 -2.47
C TYR A 40 -20.43 2.25 -3.49
N VAL A 41 -19.51 1.34 -3.82
CA VAL A 41 -19.80 0.23 -4.74
C VAL A 41 -20.88 -0.70 -4.18
N GLN A 42 -20.83 -1.00 -2.89
CA GLN A 42 -21.84 -1.83 -2.23
C GLN A 42 -23.22 -1.16 -2.21
N ASP A 43 -23.30 0.12 -1.89
CA ASP A 43 -24.55 0.89 -1.88
C ASP A 43 -25.14 1.02 -3.29
N GLN A 44 -24.28 0.97 -4.31
CA GLN A 44 -24.64 1.04 -5.71
C GLN A 44 -24.61 -0.34 -6.40
N LYS A 45 -24.83 -1.43 -5.65
CA LYS A 45 -24.71 -2.82 -6.17
C LYS A 45 -25.41 -3.05 -7.49
N SER A 46 -26.61 -2.49 -7.70
CA SER A 46 -27.36 -2.61 -8.96
C SER A 46 -26.63 -2.04 -10.19
N LYS A 47 -25.71 -1.10 -10.00
CA LYS A 47 -24.87 -0.54 -11.08
C LYS A 47 -23.62 -1.38 -11.36
N PHE A 48 -23.20 -2.20 -10.39
CA PHE A 48 -21.90 -2.90 -10.43
C PHE A 48 -22.00 -4.43 -10.44
N TYR A 49 -23.21 -5.02 -10.40
CA TYR A 49 -23.39 -6.46 -10.21
C TYR A 49 -22.76 -7.36 -11.30
N GLU A 50 -22.64 -6.87 -12.52
CA GLU A 50 -22.01 -7.57 -13.66
C GLU A 50 -20.57 -7.10 -13.94
N ILE A 51 -20.03 -6.21 -13.10
CA ILE A 51 -18.73 -5.60 -13.33
C ILE A 51 -17.69 -6.28 -12.45
N THR A 52 -16.63 -6.79 -13.07
CA THR A 52 -15.43 -7.17 -12.32
C THR A 52 -14.79 -5.93 -11.70
N LEU A 53 -14.77 -5.91 -10.37
CA LEU A 53 -14.14 -4.87 -9.57
C LEU A 53 -12.68 -5.25 -9.35
N LEU A 54 -11.77 -4.31 -9.60
CA LEU A 54 -10.36 -4.46 -9.26
C LEU A 54 -9.97 -3.31 -8.34
N VAL A 55 -9.43 -3.63 -7.17
CA VAL A 55 -9.15 -2.68 -6.09
C VAL A 55 -7.66 -2.61 -5.84
N SER A 56 -7.13 -1.40 -5.74
CA SER A 56 -5.72 -1.20 -5.44
C SER A 56 -5.49 -1.08 -3.95
N PHE A 57 -5.02 -2.17 -3.32
CA PHE A 57 -4.66 -2.19 -1.90
C PHE A 57 -3.18 -1.85 -1.66
N THR A 58 -2.37 -1.76 -2.71
CA THR A 58 -0.92 -1.76 -2.56
C THR A 58 -0.29 -0.41 -2.88
N LEU A 59 0.72 -0.05 -2.09
CA LEU A 59 1.60 1.08 -2.25
C LEU A 59 2.97 0.55 -2.69
N ALA A 60 3.46 1.05 -3.83
CA ALA A 60 4.85 0.85 -4.22
C ALA A 60 5.79 1.65 -3.30
N VAL A 61 7.09 1.52 -3.49
CA VAL A 61 8.03 2.33 -2.74
C VAL A 61 7.95 3.78 -3.19
N PHE A 62 7.80 4.71 -2.25
CA PHE A 62 7.94 6.14 -2.47
C PHE A 62 9.00 6.72 -1.55
N TRP A 63 9.82 7.63 -2.09
CA TRP A 63 10.67 8.53 -1.31
C TRP A 63 10.03 9.92 -1.28
N GLY A 64 10.04 10.54 -0.10
CA GLY A 64 9.56 11.90 0.08
C GLY A 64 10.53 12.74 0.90
N LYS A 65 10.58 14.04 0.63
CA LYS A 65 11.35 15.01 1.42
C LYS A 65 10.41 15.90 2.23
N PRO A 66 10.44 15.85 3.58
CA PRO A 66 9.70 16.78 4.41
C PRO A 66 10.07 18.26 4.18
N LEU A 67 9.21 19.19 4.59
CA LEU A 67 9.59 20.60 4.66
C LEU A 67 10.72 20.83 5.69
N PRO A 68 11.65 21.78 5.47
CA PRO A 68 12.83 21.99 6.31
C PRO A 68 12.57 22.27 7.81
N ASN A 69 11.33 22.60 8.19
CA ASN A 69 10.95 22.94 9.56
C ASN A 69 10.13 21.85 10.28
N SER A 70 9.85 20.71 9.64
CA SER A 70 9.27 19.57 10.36
C SER A 70 10.38 18.90 11.16
N SER A 71 10.31 18.92 12.49
CA SER A 71 11.28 18.20 13.31
C SER A 71 11.29 16.71 12.97
N ASP A 72 12.46 16.21 12.56
CA ASP A 72 12.84 14.87 12.07
C ASP A 72 12.19 13.62 12.69
N ARG A 73 11.56 13.68 13.86
CA ARG A 73 11.04 12.50 14.57
C ARG A 73 9.53 12.29 14.48
N ASN A 74 8.80 13.28 13.97
CA ASN A 74 7.34 13.32 14.03
C ASN A 74 6.74 13.68 12.66
N PHE A 75 7.29 13.15 11.56
CA PHE A 75 6.62 13.32 10.27
C PHE A 75 5.44 12.36 10.19
N HIS A 76 4.25 12.92 9.99
CA HIS A 76 2.99 12.21 10.02
C HIS A 76 2.30 12.22 8.65
N VAL A 77 1.26 11.40 8.54
CA VAL A 77 0.40 11.43 7.37
C VAL A 77 -0.36 12.75 7.31
N GLY A 78 -0.36 13.39 6.14
CA GLY A 78 -0.93 14.71 5.94
C GLY A 78 0.05 15.87 6.14
N ASP A 79 1.30 15.57 6.53
CA ASP A 79 2.34 16.61 6.62
C ASP A 79 2.76 17.10 5.24
N ASP A 80 3.22 18.34 5.21
CA ASP A 80 3.74 18.99 4.02
C ASP A 80 5.12 18.47 3.65
N CYS A 81 5.30 18.16 2.37
CA CYS A 81 6.55 17.73 1.78
C CYS A 81 6.97 18.65 0.62
N LEU A 82 8.27 18.74 0.40
CA LEU A 82 8.87 19.41 -0.75
C LEU A 82 8.60 18.63 -2.03
N PHE A 83 8.74 17.31 -1.97
CA PHE A 83 8.40 16.40 -3.06
C PHE A 83 8.16 14.98 -2.55
N MET A 84 7.51 14.19 -3.39
CA MET A 84 7.34 12.76 -3.24
C MET A 84 7.45 12.10 -4.62
N GLU A 85 8.21 11.02 -4.71
CA GLU A 85 8.48 10.31 -5.97
C GLU A 85 8.50 8.80 -5.77
N ALA A 86 8.13 8.06 -6.81
CA ALA A 86 8.26 6.61 -6.79
C ALA A 86 9.75 6.24 -6.81
N ASN A 87 10.15 5.29 -5.97
CA ASN A 87 11.52 4.82 -5.85
C ASN A 87 11.60 3.32 -6.12
N ASN A 88 12.78 2.82 -6.44
CA ASN A 88 12.98 1.39 -6.72
C ASN A 88 13.30 0.61 -5.44
N MET A 89 12.65 -0.52 -5.24
CA MET A 89 12.90 -1.41 -4.10
C MET A 89 14.37 -1.87 -4.02
N SER A 90 15.03 -2.08 -5.16
CA SER A 90 16.46 -2.42 -5.21
C SER A 90 17.34 -1.33 -4.57
N SER A 91 16.99 -0.06 -4.75
CA SER A 91 17.69 1.08 -4.14
C SER A 91 17.58 1.01 -2.61
N LEU A 92 16.37 0.78 -2.11
CA LEU A 92 16.17 0.64 -0.67
C LEU A 92 16.93 -0.54 -0.06
N CYS A 93 16.95 -1.68 -0.75
CA CYS A 93 17.67 -2.85 -0.26
C CYS A 93 19.17 -2.59 -0.15
N SER A 94 19.76 -1.81 -1.07
CA SER A 94 21.17 -1.44 -1.01
C SER A 94 21.53 -0.63 0.24
N THR A 95 20.58 0.17 0.74
CA THR A 95 20.80 1.00 1.93
C THR A 95 20.60 0.24 3.26
N HIS A 96 20.06 -0.99 3.24
CA HIS A 96 19.73 -1.82 4.41
C HIS A 96 18.71 -1.22 5.40
N ARG A 97 17.90 -0.24 4.98
CA ARG A 97 17.05 0.56 5.89
C ARG A 97 15.58 0.14 5.97
N ILE A 98 15.19 -0.90 5.24
CA ILE A 98 13.78 -1.34 5.12
C ILE A 98 13.26 -2.07 6.39
N TYR A 99 14.15 -2.62 7.24
CA TYR A 99 13.69 -3.28 8.48
C TYR A 99 13.48 -2.31 9.65
N THR A 100 13.92 -1.07 9.55
CA THR A 100 13.75 -0.06 10.59
C THR A 100 12.48 0.77 10.41
N GLY A 101 11.67 0.46 9.39
CA GLY A 101 10.38 1.11 9.21
C GLY A 101 9.41 0.78 10.34
N SER A 102 8.63 1.75 10.76
CA SER A 102 7.50 1.54 11.68
C SER A 102 6.22 1.37 10.87
N LEU A 103 5.32 0.51 11.34
CA LEU A 103 3.97 0.44 10.80
C LEU A 103 3.27 1.77 11.07
N VAL A 104 2.67 2.37 10.03
CA VAL A 104 1.74 3.49 10.18
C VAL A 104 0.33 2.90 10.24
N PRO A 105 -0.30 2.83 11.43
CA PRO A 105 -1.55 2.09 11.61
C PRO A 105 -2.62 2.52 10.61
N ASP A 106 -2.90 3.82 10.51
CA ASP A 106 -4.01 4.40 9.72
C ASP A 106 -3.95 4.13 8.20
N MET A 107 -2.79 3.77 7.68
CA MET A 107 -2.60 3.41 6.27
C MET A 107 -2.23 1.94 6.08
N HIS A 108 -1.88 1.25 7.16
CA HIS A 108 -1.25 -0.07 7.14
C HIS A 108 -0.11 -0.13 6.12
N VAL A 109 0.84 0.81 6.19
CA VAL A 109 2.07 0.78 5.39
C VAL A 109 3.27 0.83 6.31
N MET A 110 4.43 0.44 5.79
CA MET A 110 5.70 0.69 6.45
C MET A 110 6.16 2.11 6.13
N MET A 111 6.72 2.78 7.13
CA MET A 111 7.36 4.09 6.96
C MET A 111 8.70 4.14 7.69
N TYR A 112 9.74 4.60 7.02
CA TYR A 112 11.08 4.77 7.60
C TYR A 112 11.59 6.18 7.34
N TYR A 113 12.17 6.81 8.37
CA TYR A 113 12.83 8.10 8.22
C TYR A 113 14.36 7.98 8.20
N ASN A 114 14.96 8.46 7.12
CA ASN A 114 16.40 8.58 6.96
C ASN A 114 16.88 9.95 7.44
N VAL A 115 17.24 10.03 8.72
CA VAL A 115 17.77 11.27 9.34
C VAL A 115 18.98 11.83 8.59
N SER A 116 19.88 10.96 8.10
CA SER A 116 21.11 11.40 7.44
C SER A 116 20.87 12.11 6.10
N LEU A 117 19.82 11.72 5.38
CA LEU A 117 19.50 12.28 4.06
C LEU A 117 18.28 13.21 4.09
N GLY A 118 17.53 13.22 5.19
CA GLY A 118 16.29 13.98 5.33
C GLY A 118 15.16 13.47 4.43
N TYR A 119 15.05 12.15 4.24
CA TYR A 119 14.02 11.52 3.39
C TYR A 119 13.20 10.49 4.14
N ILE A 120 11.96 10.29 3.69
CA ILE A 120 11.03 9.28 4.19
C ILE A 120 10.77 8.25 3.11
N ASP A 121 10.96 6.99 3.46
CA ASP A 121 10.52 5.85 2.70
C ASP A 121 9.15 5.40 3.16
N THR A 122 8.23 5.18 2.22
CA THR A 122 6.99 4.47 2.48
C THR A 122 6.72 3.40 1.45
N TYR A 123 6.25 2.25 1.90
CA TYR A 123 6.03 1.08 1.07
C TYR A 123 5.13 0.10 1.81
N ASP A 124 4.49 -0.77 1.03
CA ASP A 124 3.92 -1.98 1.59
C ASP A 124 4.97 -3.10 1.66
N ASN A 125 4.95 -3.88 2.75
CA ASN A 125 5.54 -5.22 2.80
C ASN A 125 4.46 -6.30 2.58
N ASP A 126 4.88 -7.56 2.66
CA ASP A 126 3.99 -8.72 2.55
C ASP A 126 2.87 -8.72 3.60
N LEU A 127 3.19 -8.47 4.87
CA LEU A 127 2.21 -8.45 5.96
C LEU A 127 1.17 -7.34 5.79
N THR A 128 1.59 -6.12 5.46
CA THR A 128 0.68 -5.00 5.25
C THR A 128 -0.28 -5.25 4.09
N ILE A 129 0.19 -5.87 3.00
CA ILE A 129 -0.68 -6.18 1.84
C ILE A 129 -1.71 -7.24 2.21
N ILE A 130 -1.25 -8.29 2.88
CA ILE A 130 -2.13 -9.39 3.32
C ILE A 130 -3.19 -8.85 4.26
N TRP A 131 -2.81 -8.01 5.24
CA TRP A 131 -3.77 -7.40 6.17
C TRP A 131 -4.83 -6.59 5.45
N LYS A 132 -4.43 -5.71 4.52
CA LYS A 132 -5.37 -4.85 3.76
C LYS A 132 -6.35 -5.66 2.93
N MET A 133 -5.85 -6.70 2.25
CA MET A 133 -6.70 -7.61 1.49
C MET A 133 -7.66 -8.37 2.40
N CYS A 134 -7.14 -8.95 3.48
CA CYS A 134 -7.90 -9.71 4.48
C CYS A 134 -9.04 -8.88 5.07
N SER A 135 -8.72 -7.68 5.54
CA SER A 135 -9.69 -6.74 6.10
C SER A 135 -10.80 -6.41 5.10
N ALA A 136 -10.44 -6.14 3.84
CA ALA A 136 -11.42 -5.84 2.80
C ALA A 136 -12.32 -7.04 2.45
N PHE A 137 -11.75 -8.24 2.28
CA PHE A 137 -12.56 -9.44 1.99
C PHE A 137 -13.48 -9.81 3.15
N MET A 138 -13.03 -9.64 4.40
CA MET A 138 -13.85 -9.84 5.59
C MET A 138 -15.01 -8.85 5.70
N GLN A 139 -14.76 -7.58 5.39
CA GLN A 139 -15.77 -6.53 5.54
C GLN A 139 -16.78 -6.52 4.39
N TYR A 140 -16.35 -6.85 3.16
CA TYR A 140 -17.16 -6.74 1.94
C TYR A 140 -17.46 -8.10 1.30
N GLN A 141 -17.92 -9.06 2.11
CA GLN A 141 -18.18 -10.45 1.68
C GLN A 141 -19.17 -10.57 0.52
N THR A 142 -20.04 -9.57 0.32
CA THR A 142 -21.02 -9.56 -0.77
C THR A 142 -20.49 -9.00 -2.09
N LEU A 143 -19.29 -8.41 -2.08
CA LEU A 143 -18.63 -7.88 -3.26
C LEU A 143 -17.62 -8.90 -3.81
N ASN A 144 -17.70 -9.15 -5.12
CA ASN A 144 -16.66 -9.89 -5.84
C ASN A 144 -15.65 -8.91 -6.42
N PHE A 145 -14.47 -8.81 -5.83
CA PHE A 145 -13.39 -7.99 -6.34
C PHE A 145 -12.04 -8.71 -6.35
N GLY A 146 -11.22 -8.40 -7.35
CA GLY A 146 -9.82 -8.76 -7.41
C GLY A 146 -8.90 -7.62 -6.97
N VAL A 147 -7.60 -7.85 -7.04
CA VAL A 147 -6.57 -6.87 -6.67
C VAL A 147 -5.91 -6.28 -7.91
N ALA A 148 -5.86 -4.95 -7.96
CA ALA A 148 -5.08 -4.19 -8.94
C ALA A 148 -3.70 -3.83 -8.36
N LEU A 149 -2.64 -4.32 -9.01
CA LEU A 149 -1.27 -3.93 -8.71
C LEU A 149 -0.78 -2.92 -9.74
N PHE A 150 -0.09 -1.90 -9.25
CA PHE A 150 0.53 -0.90 -10.09
C PHE A 150 1.97 -0.66 -9.67
N HIS A 151 2.71 0.08 -10.51
CA HIS A 151 4.10 0.44 -10.23
C HIS A 151 4.97 -0.81 -10.01
N LEU A 152 4.67 -1.90 -10.73
CA LEU A 152 5.43 -3.15 -10.64
C LEU A 152 6.87 -2.97 -11.17
N GLU A 153 7.08 -2.01 -12.06
CA GLU A 153 8.38 -1.59 -12.59
C GLU A 153 9.33 -1.06 -11.50
N TYR A 154 8.80 -0.66 -10.34
CA TYR A 154 9.57 -0.20 -9.18
C TYR A 154 9.90 -1.31 -8.17
N GLU A 155 9.46 -2.54 -8.42
CA GLU A 155 9.88 -3.70 -7.61
C GLU A 155 11.28 -4.18 -8.00
N ASP A 156 11.87 -5.05 -7.17
CA ASP A 156 13.23 -5.54 -7.36
C ASP A 156 13.27 -6.69 -8.38
N GLY A 157 12.83 -6.45 -9.61
CA GLY A 157 12.81 -7.47 -10.68
C GLY A 157 14.18 -8.13 -10.92
N GLY A 158 15.27 -7.37 -10.69
CA GLY A 158 16.65 -7.85 -10.76
C GLY A 158 17.12 -8.67 -9.56
N LYS A 159 16.30 -8.81 -8.51
CA LYS A 159 16.58 -9.57 -7.29
C LYS A 159 17.83 -9.10 -6.53
N SER A 160 18.16 -7.81 -6.59
CA SER A 160 19.26 -7.20 -5.86
C SER A 160 19.13 -7.40 -4.34
N CYS A 161 17.90 -7.40 -3.82
CA CYS A 161 17.61 -7.64 -2.42
C CYS A 161 18.03 -9.04 -1.94
N LEU A 162 18.21 -10.04 -2.82
CA LEU A 162 18.72 -11.37 -2.43
C LEU A 162 20.15 -11.35 -1.89
N LYS A 163 20.95 -10.37 -2.35
CA LYS A 163 22.35 -10.18 -1.94
C LYS A 163 22.46 -9.44 -0.62
N THR A 164 21.34 -9.05 -0.04
CA THR A 164 21.24 -8.30 1.21
C THR A 164 20.50 -9.15 2.25
N GLY A 165 20.39 -8.65 3.48
CA GLY A 165 19.53 -9.27 4.50
C GLY A 165 18.02 -9.25 4.15
N LEU A 166 17.62 -8.53 3.10
CA LEU A 166 16.23 -8.18 2.75
C LEU A 166 15.60 -9.11 1.70
N LYS A 167 15.83 -10.42 1.81
CA LYS A 167 15.50 -11.41 0.76
C LYS A 167 14.01 -11.45 0.38
N GLN A 168 13.11 -11.13 1.29
CA GLN A 168 11.66 -11.13 1.08
C GLN A 168 11.18 -10.04 0.12
N PHE A 169 11.95 -8.96 -0.06
CA PHE A 169 11.63 -7.89 -0.99
C PHE A 169 12.17 -8.13 -2.40
N ALA A 170 12.87 -9.24 -2.62
CA ALA A 170 13.45 -9.56 -3.91
C ALA A 170 12.42 -10.02 -4.94
N GLY A 171 12.57 -9.56 -6.18
CA GLY A 171 11.65 -9.86 -7.27
C GLY A 171 10.36 -9.06 -7.16
N TYR A 172 9.28 -9.65 -7.69
CA TYR A 172 7.95 -9.07 -7.62
C TYR A 172 7.26 -9.43 -6.29
N TYR A 173 7.77 -8.92 -5.17
CA TYR A 173 7.34 -9.32 -3.83
C TYR A 173 5.86 -9.02 -3.54
N ARG A 174 5.31 -7.88 -4.00
CA ARG A 174 3.88 -7.56 -3.77
C ARG A 174 3.00 -8.48 -4.59
N LEU A 175 3.34 -8.67 -5.87
CA LEU A 175 2.65 -9.63 -6.73
C LEU A 175 2.67 -11.04 -6.17
N LYS A 176 3.82 -11.46 -5.63
CA LYS A 176 3.95 -12.77 -4.98
C LYS A 176 3.04 -12.88 -3.76
N ALA A 177 3.03 -11.88 -2.88
CA ALA A 177 2.16 -11.86 -1.69
C ALA A 177 0.68 -11.94 -2.07
N VAL A 178 0.23 -11.08 -3.00
CA VAL A 178 -1.16 -11.09 -3.51
C VAL A 178 -1.51 -12.44 -4.15
N SER A 179 -0.62 -12.99 -4.98
CA SER A 179 -0.87 -14.26 -5.67
C SER A 179 -1.00 -15.42 -4.70
N ILE A 180 -0.15 -15.49 -3.67
CA ILE A 180 -0.21 -16.53 -2.64
C ILE A 180 -1.52 -16.40 -1.85
N TYR A 181 -1.86 -15.19 -1.40
CA TYR A 181 -3.08 -14.97 -0.64
C TYR A 181 -4.34 -15.36 -1.44
N LEU A 182 -4.48 -14.86 -2.67
CA LEU A 182 -5.65 -15.17 -3.50
C LEU A 182 -5.74 -16.67 -3.86
N LYS A 183 -4.60 -17.33 -4.13
CA LYS A 183 -4.60 -18.78 -4.39
C LYS A 183 -5.08 -19.57 -3.18
N ASN A 184 -4.72 -19.16 -1.97
CA ASN A 184 -5.18 -19.81 -0.75
C ASN A 184 -6.66 -19.52 -0.53
N LEU A 185 -7.09 -18.27 -0.73
CA LEU A 185 -8.49 -17.85 -0.65
C LEU A 185 -9.41 -18.67 -1.57
N PHE A 186 -8.99 -18.94 -2.82
CA PHE A 186 -9.81 -19.69 -3.79
C PHE A 186 -9.66 -21.22 -3.70
N ARG A 187 -8.64 -21.75 -3.03
CA ARG A 187 -8.46 -23.20 -2.86
C ARG A 187 -9.34 -23.77 -1.76
N GLU A 188 -9.69 -22.96 -0.78
CA GLU A 188 -10.61 -23.35 0.29
C GLU A 188 -12.06 -23.09 -0.17
N TYR A 189 -12.67 -24.07 -0.84
CA TYR A 189 -14.07 -23.98 -1.32
C TYR A 189 -15.13 -23.79 -0.20
N ASP A 190 -14.74 -23.88 1.07
CA ASP A 190 -15.60 -23.72 2.27
C ASP A 190 -15.35 -22.41 3.06
N PHE A 191 -14.71 -21.41 2.45
CA PHE A 191 -14.28 -20.18 3.13
C PHE A 191 -15.42 -19.26 3.62
N LEU A 192 -16.69 -19.58 3.33
CA LEU A 192 -17.85 -18.85 3.85
C LEU A 192 -18.10 -19.08 5.36
N ILE A 193 -17.33 -19.96 6.03
CA ILE A 193 -17.62 -20.42 7.40
C ILE A 193 -16.45 -20.25 8.39
N LYS A 194 -15.23 -19.89 7.97
CA LYS A 194 -14.11 -19.70 8.91
C LYS A 194 -13.80 -18.23 9.16
N ASP A 195 -13.81 -17.87 10.45
CA ASP A 195 -13.28 -16.60 10.97
C ASP A 195 -11.86 -16.37 10.45
N ILE A 196 -11.72 -15.55 9.42
CA ILE A 196 -10.41 -15.07 8.99
C ILE A 196 -9.94 -14.09 10.06
N THR A 197 -8.94 -14.48 10.84
CA THR A 197 -8.26 -13.57 11.76
C THR A 197 -7.21 -12.80 10.97
N CYS A 198 -7.56 -11.57 10.60
CA CYS A 198 -6.63 -10.48 10.37
C CYS A 198 -6.31 -9.81 11.72
#